data_AF-A0A7S1AFP3-F1
#
_entry.id   AF-A0A7S1AFP3-F1
#
_cell.length_a   1.000
_cell.length_b   1.000
_cell.length_c   1.000
_cell.angle_alpha   90.00
_cell.angle_beta   90.00
_cell.angle_gamma   90.00
#
_symmetry.space_group_name_H-M   'P 1'
#
loop_
_entity.id
_entity.type
_entity.pdbx_description
1 polymer ?
#
loop_
_entity_poly.entity_id
_entity_poly.type
_entity_poly.pdbx_seq_one_letter_code
_entity_poly.pdbx_strand_id
1 'polypeptide(L)'
;DDYVKQLERLFATSAISYDDFVEALKDKRMLAILKQLSVQPADADRLVYHLTGGGDKNVLLSTLVRGAIMLNDTASKMDNLENLVNTDLARRKLVPPSVPNLGNITDTGTMGSMTDKKLLHITRQSMRAVPNRLRALCDVMPFELQEERTTFLATVLSIWSVIISVDGGCGFVVAPNEVFMSAANRRVDFQVVDRSPKFPKGYMTQRLRNVRTDSDQFLEAMREFTLHSENDRWPEGHEASNLPKDGFTLVDGNSGRRLKCASRIV
;
A
#
# COMPACT_ATOMS: atom_id res chain seq x y z
N ASP A 1 2.58 15.21 22.27
CA ASP A 1 1.73 15.87 23.29
C ASP A 1 1.93 17.37 23.39
N ASP A 2 3.16 17.89 23.40
CA ASP A 2 3.38 19.34 23.53
C ASP A 2 2.75 20.16 22.38
N TYR A 3 2.94 19.73 21.13
CA TYR A 3 2.31 20.38 19.96
C TYR A 3 0.78 20.41 20.02
N VAL A 4 0.15 19.35 20.57
CA VAL A 4 -1.31 19.28 20.71
C VAL A 4 -1.77 20.36 21.70
N LYS A 5 -1.10 20.50 22.84
CA LYS A 5 -1.39 21.55 23.83
C LYS A 5 -1.19 22.96 23.27
N GLN A 6 -0.16 23.15 22.44
CA GLN A 6 0.07 24.44 21.77
C GLN A 6 -1.08 24.78 20.80
N LEU A 7 -1.56 23.80 20.02
CA LEU A 7 -2.71 23.97 19.15
C LEU A 7 -4.01 24.17 19.94
N GLU A 8 -4.22 23.45 21.05
CA GLU A 8 -5.40 23.64 21.92
C GLU A 8 -5.45 25.06 22.50
N ARG A 9 -4.29 25.65 22.85
CA ARG A 9 -4.22 27.06 23.27
C ARG A 9 -4.50 28.03 22.12
N LEU A 10 -4.16 27.65 20.89
CA LEU A 10 -4.38 28.48 19.70
C LEU A 10 -5.86 28.51 19.32
N PHE A 11 -6.50 27.32 19.27
CA PHE A 11 -7.88 27.15 18.82
C PHE A 11 -8.91 27.23 19.94
N ALA A 12 -8.50 27.13 21.21
CA ALA A 12 -9.37 27.01 22.39
C ALA A 12 -10.32 25.78 22.35
N THR A 13 -10.01 24.80 21.50
CA THR A 13 -10.77 23.56 21.31
C THR A 13 -9.81 22.39 21.09
N SER A 14 -10.30 21.15 21.22
CA SER A 14 -9.54 19.93 20.91
C SER A 14 -9.74 19.41 19.49
N ALA A 15 -10.64 20.04 18.73
CA ALA A 15 -10.99 19.71 17.36
C ALA A 15 -11.23 20.98 16.54
N ILE A 16 -10.86 20.95 15.26
CA ILE A 16 -10.97 22.09 14.35
C ILE A 16 -11.69 21.69 13.06
N SER A 17 -12.42 22.63 12.48
CA SER A 17 -12.92 22.52 11.10
C SER A 17 -11.82 22.90 10.09
N TYR A 18 -12.11 22.73 8.79
CA TYR A 18 -11.20 23.18 7.74
C TYR A 18 -11.09 24.72 7.72
N ASP A 19 -12.22 25.42 7.85
CA ASP A 19 -12.25 26.89 7.84
C ASP A 19 -11.47 27.49 9.01
N ASP A 20 -11.60 26.91 10.21
CA ASP A 20 -10.80 27.31 11.38
C ASP A 20 -9.30 27.22 11.08
N PHE A 21 -8.88 26.15 10.40
CA PHE A 21 -7.49 25.94 10.03
C PHE A 21 -7.00 26.94 9.00
N VAL A 22 -7.78 27.21 7.95
CA VAL A 22 -7.46 28.19 6.90
C VAL A 22 -7.29 29.59 7.50
N GLU A 23 -8.16 29.99 8.42
CA GLU A 23 -8.00 31.25 9.15
C GLU A 23 -6.75 31.24 10.03
N ALA A 24 -6.48 30.13 10.73
CA ALA A 24 -5.29 29.99 11.56
C ALA A 24 -3.97 30.02 10.77
N LEU A 25 -3.95 29.69 9.48
CA LEU A 25 -2.75 29.84 8.63
C LEU A 25 -2.27 31.30 8.51
N LYS A 26 -3.13 32.27 8.81
CA LYS A 26 -2.76 33.70 8.87
C LYS A 26 -2.07 34.06 10.21
N ASP A 27 -2.18 33.21 11.23
CA ASP A 27 -1.58 33.42 12.56
C ASP A 27 -0.11 32.97 12.58
N LYS A 28 0.78 33.86 13.02
CA LYS A 28 2.23 33.58 13.16
C LYS A 28 2.53 32.40 14.09
N ARG A 29 1.70 32.17 15.11
CA ARG A 29 1.83 31.05 16.05
C ARG A 29 1.61 29.72 15.34
N MET A 30 0.61 29.66 14.45
CA MET A 30 0.34 28.46 13.66
C MET A 30 1.52 28.14 12.73
N LEU A 31 2.04 29.14 12.02
CA LEU A 31 3.19 28.99 11.15
C LEU A 31 4.44 28.54 11.93
N ALA A 32 4.63 29.03 13.16
CA ALA A 32 5.71 28.58 14.03
C ALA A 32 5.58 27.09 14.42
N ILE A 33 4.37 26.63 14.74
CA ILE A 33 4.09 25.22 15.05
C ILE A 33 4.36 24.34 13.82
N LEU A 34 3.86 24.71 12.64
CA LEU A 34 4.11 23.97 11.40
C LEU A 34 5.60 23.90 11.07
N LYS A 35 6.35 24.99 11.30
CA LYS A 35 7.80 25.03 11.12
C LYS A 35 8.53 24.08 12.09
N GLN A 36 8.12 24.03 13.37
CA GLN A 36 8.68 23.06 14.34
C GLN A 36 8.37 21.62 13.93
N LEU A 37 7.15 21.40 13.43
CA LEU A 37 6.75 20.16 12.81
C LEU A 37 7.37 19.96 11.43
N SER A 38 8.29 20.80 10.92
CA SER A 38 8.91 20.69 9.59
C SER A 38 7.93 20.46 8.41
N VAL A 39 6.68 20.93 8.51
CA VAL A 39 5.66 20.83 7.45
C VAL A 39 5.43 22.20 6.81
N GLN A 40 5.35 22.24 5.47
CA GLN A 40 5.03 23.48 4.77
C GLN A 40 3.53 23.80 4.92
N PRO A 41 3.13 25.09 4.99
CA PRO A 41 1.73 25.47 5.11
C PRO A 41 0.81 24.87 4.04
N ALA A 42 1.28 24.78 2.78
CA ALA A 42 0.52 24.19 1.68
C ALA A 42 0.29 22.67 1.85
N ASP A 43 1.25 21.95 2.44
CA ASP A 43 1.10 20.52 2.71
C ASP A 43 0.17 20.28 3.89
N ALA A 44 0.25 21.14 4.91
CA ALA A 44 -0.64 21.10 6.07
C ALA A 44 -2.09 21.44 5.70
N ASP A 45 -2.30 22.42 4.81
CA ASP A 45 -3.62 22.76 4.25
C ASP A 45 -4.26 21.56 3.55
N ARG A 46 -3.54 20.92 2.62
CA ARG A 46 -4.01 19.70 1.94
C ARG A 46 -4.30 18.59 2.94
N LEU A 47 -3.42 18.38 3.91
CA LEU A 47 -3.61 17.37 4.96
C LEU A 47 -4.92 17.63 5.72
N VAL A 48 -5.18 18.86 6.18
CA VAL A 48 -6.39 19.17 6.94
C VAL A 48 -7.64 19.11 6.07
N TYR A 49 -7.58 19.61 4.83
CA TYR A 49 -8.68 19.43 3.87
C TYR A 49 -9.05 17.96 3.71
N HIS A 50 -8.04 17.09 3.61
CA HIS A 50 -8.27 15.65 3.54
C HIS A 50 -8.81 15.05 4.84
N LEU A 51 -8.22 15.38 5.99
CA LEU A 51 -8.66 14.85 7.28
C LEU A 51 -10.10 15.25 7.62
N THR A 52 -10.51 16.46 7.22
CA THR A 52 -11.87 17.00 7.38
C THR A 52 -12.85 16.46 6.33
N GLY A 53 -12.42 15.59 5.42
CA GLY A 53 -13.28 15.05 4.37
C GLY A 53 -13.75 16.10 3.38
N GLY A 54 -12.95 17.15 3.12
CA GLY A 54 -13.32 18.28 2.28
C GLY A 54 -14.05 19.40 3.02
N GLY A 55 -13.88 19.48 4.34
CA GLY A 55 -14.55 20.48 5.20
C GLY A 55 -15.80 19.98 5.92
N ASP A 56 -16.28 18.77 5.62
CA ASP A 56 -17.55 18.24 6.14
C ASP A 56 -17.52 17.82 7.62
N LYS A 57 -16.33 17.62 8.21
CA LYS A 57 -16.19 17.20 9.61
C LYS A 57 -15.02 17.86 10.32
N ASN A 58 -15.13 17.93 11.64
CA ASN A 58 -14.06 18.39 12.51
C ASN A 58 -12.98 17.30 12.68
N VAL A 59 -11.74 17.74 12.85
CA VAL A 59 -10.56 16.90 13.03
C VAL A 59 -9.94 17.16 14.40
N LEU A 60 -9.65 16.09 15.14
CA LEU A 60 -8.93 16.20 16.41
C LEU A 60 -7.52 16.75 16.18
N LEU A 61 -7.08 17.68 17.03
CA LEU A 61 -5.74 18.27 16.95
C LEU A 61 -4.62 17.23 17.06
N SER A 62 -4.84 16.16 17.83
CA SER A 62 -3.92 15.03 17.91
C SER A 62 -3.76 14.28 16.58
N THR A 63 -4.85 14.15 15.81
CA THR A 63 -4.84 13.55 14.47
C THR A 63 -4.08 14.43 13.48
N LEU A 64 -4.28 15.75 13.53
CA LEU A 64 -3.50 16.71 12.72
C LEU A 64 -2.00 16.60 13.00
N VAL A 65 -1.59 16.63 14.28
CA VAL A 65 -0.17 16.52 14.66
C VAL A 65 0.43 15.19 14.18
N ARG A 66 -0.29 14.08 14.35
CA ARG A 66 0.17 12.78 13.87
C ARG A 66 0.33 12.76 12.35
N GLY A 67 -0.63 13.30 11.60
CA GLY A 67 -0.55 13.42 10.15
C GLY A 67 0.63 14.27 9.70
N ALA A 68 0.89 15.40 10.38
CA ALA A 68 2.03 16.26 10.10
C ALA A 68 3.38 15.56 10.36
N ILE A 69 3.49 14.75 11.43
CA ILE A 69 4.69 13.94 11.69
C ILE A 69 4.87 12.89 10.59
N MET A 70 3.79 12.20 10.18
CA MET A 70 3.87 11.18 9.12
C MET A 70 4.27 11.76 7.76
N LEU A 71 3.87 13.00 7.44
CA LEU A 71 4.32 13.70 6.23
C LEU A 71 5.84 13.93 6.20
N ASN A 72 6.49 13.95 7.37
CA ASN A 72 7.93 14.13 7.43
C ASN A 72 8.75 12.87 7.33
N ASP A 73 8.14 11.71 7.53
CA ASP A 73 8.85 10.47 7.32
C ASP A 73 9.30 10.40 5.86
N THR A 74 10.59 10.21 5.64
CA THR A 74 11.26 10.28 4.33
C THR A 74 10.61 9.34 3.32
N ALA A 75 10.05 8.22 3.79
CA ALA A 75 9.25 7.29 2.98
C ALA A 75 7.97 7.96 2.43
N SER A 76 7.24 8.70 3.26
CA SER A 76 6.00 9.38 2.88
C SER A 76 6.22 10.55 1.92
N LYS A 77 7.36 11.26 2.00
CA LYS A 77 7.68 12.35 1.05
C LYS A 77 7.93 11.82 -0.36
N MET A 78 8.62 10.68 -0.46
CA MET A 78 8.84 10.00 -1.73
C MET A 78 7.53 9.47 -2.32
N ASP A 79 6.70 8.80 -1.53
CA ASP A 79 5.40 8.31 -1.99
C ASP A 79 4.47 9.46 -2.40
N ASN A 80 4.49 10.60 -1.69
CA ASN A 80 3.72 11.78 -2.05
C ASN A 80 4.22 12.43 -3.35
N LEU A 81 5.54 12.53 -3.56
CA LEU A 81 6.12 13.02 -4.81
C LEU A 81 5.81 12.09 -5.98
N GLU A 82 5.89 10.79 -5.77
CA GLU A 82 5.58 9.78 -6.78
C GLU A 82 4.09 9.79 -7.13
N ASN A 83 3.21 9.95 -6.14
CA ASN A 83 1.78 10.17 -6.34
C ASN A 83 1.49 11.48 -7.09
N LEU A 84 2.25 12.55 -6.84
CA LEU A 84 2.14 13.84 -7.52
C LEU A 84 2.57 13.74 -8.99
N VAL A 85 3.66 13.02 -9.26
CA VAL A 85 4.15 12.74 -10.62
C VAL A 85 3.15 11.85 -11.36
N ASN A 86 2.59 10.83 -10.71
CA ASN A 86 1.61 9.93 -11.30
C ASN A 86 0.26 10.61 -11.58
N THR A 87 -0.21 11.49 -10.69
CA THR A 87 -1.42 12.30 -10.93
C THR A 87 -1.21 13.33 -12.03
N ASP A 88 -0.04 13.97 -12.13
CA ASP A 88 0.25 14.92 -13.21
C ASP A 88 0.42 14.21 -14.56
N LEU A 89 1.01 13.01 -14.59
CA LEU A 89 1.07 12.14 -15.76
C LEU A 89 -0.31 11.64 -16.19
N ALA A 90 -1.18 11.26 -15.26
CA ALA A 90 -2.56 10.88 -15.55
C ALA A 90 -3.37 12.06 -16.10
N ARG A 91 -3.16 13.25 -15.53
CA ARG A 91 -3.79 14.50 -15.99
C ARG A 91 -3.36 14.89 -17.40
N ARG A 92 -2.09 14.68 -17.77
CA ARG A 92 -1.59 14.90 -19.14
C ARG A 92 -2.10 13.88 -20.15
N LYS A 93 -2.43 12.65 -19.72
CA LYS A 93 -3.02 11.61 -20.58
C LYS A 93 -4.53 11.78 -20.83
N LEU A 94 -5.21 12.64 -20.06
CA LEU A 94 -6.65 12.90 -20.17
C LEU A 94 -7.02 14.03 -21.13
N VAL A 95 -6.10 14.52 -21.96
CA VAL A 95 -6.45 15.42 -23.08
C VAL A 95 -6.33 14.70 -24.43
N PRO A 96 -7.42 14.07 -24.91
CA PRO A 96 -7.71 13.99 -26.34
C PRO A 96 -9.08 14.62 -26.68
N PRO A 97 -9.33 14.93 -27.97
CA PRO A 97 -10.41 15.81 -28.40
C PRO A 97 -11.79 15.13 -28.38
N SER A 98 -12.78 15.87 -27.90
CA SER A 98 -14.21 15.86 -28.24
C SER A 98 -15.03 14.54 -28.18
N VAL A 99 -15.85 14.43 -27.10
CA VAL A 99 -17.30 14.02 -26.97
C VAL A 99 -17.67 12.57 -27.42
N PRO A 100 -18.53 11.78 -26.72
CA PRO A 100 -19.72 12.21 -25.99
C PRO A 100 -19.99 11.73 -24.56
N ASN A 101 -20.73 12.63 -23.89
CA ASN A 101 -21.48 12.47 -22.64
C ASN A 101 -22.03 11.06 -22.41
N LEU A 102 -21.56 10.43 -21.32
CA LEU A 102 -22.41 9.61 -20.47
C LEU A 102 -22.53 10.31 -19.12
N GLY A 103 -23.76 10.35 -18.62
CA GLY A 103 -24.21 11.26 -17.58
C GLY A 103 -23.47 11.16 -16.26
N ASN A 104 -23.39 12.34 -15.62
CA ASN A 104 -23.21 12.63 -14.21
C ASN A 104 -23.22 11.39 -13.28
N ILE A 105 -22.08 10.73 -13.17
CA ILE A 105 -21.70 10.05 -11.94
C ILE A 105 -20.68 10.99 -11.30
N THR A 106 -21.14 11.72 -10.30
CA THR A 106 -20.26 12.45 -9.39
C THR A 106 -19.32 11.43 -8.75
N ASP A 107 -18.09 11.36 -9.26
CA ASP A 107 -16.99 10.58 -8.68
C ASP A 107 -16.76 11.11 -7.25
N THR A 108 -17.46 10.50 -6.30
CA THR A 108 -17.14 10.57 -4.88
C THR A 108 -15.76 9.94 -4.71
N GLY A 109 -14.78 10.79 -4.47
CA GLY A 109 -13.36 10.47 -4.60
C GLY A 109 -12.88 9.32 -3.73
N THR A 110 -11.66 8.90 -4.06
CA THR A 110 -10.80 7.87 -3.43
C THR A 110 -10.74 7.93 -1.89
N MET A 111 -11.18 9.02 -1.27
CA MET A 111 -11.22 9.26 0.18
C MET A 111 -12.46 8.68 0.87
N GLY A 112 -13.59 8.49 0.18
CA GLY A 112 -14.75 7.76 0.75
C GLY A 112 -14.42 6.31 1.09
N SER A 113 -13.39 5.75 0.45
CA SER A 113 -12.85 4.43 0.74
C SER A 113 -12.19 4.33 2.13
N MET A 114 -11.82 5.44 2.80
CA MET A 114 -11.11 5.39 4.08
C MET A 114 -12.01 5.24 5.31
N THR A 115 -13.26 5.70 5.25
CA THR A 115 -14.18 5.66 6.41
C THR A 115 -14.83 4.29 6.62
N ASP A 116 -14.88 3.46 5.58
CA ASP A 116 -15.42 2.08 5.64
C ASP A 116 -14.34 0.99 5.60
N LYS A 117 -13.07 1.34 5.83
CA LYS A 117 -11.99 0.33 5.88
C LYS A 117 -12.21 -0.55 7.10
N LYS A 118 -12.78 -1.75 6.88
CA LYS A 118 -12.76 -2.82 7.87
C LYS A 118 -11.32 -3.05 8.29
N LEU A 119 -11.06 -2.91 9.59
CA LEU A 119 -9.76 -3.21 10.16
C LEU A 119 -9.36 -4.64 9.76
N LEU A 120 -8.16 -4.79 9.21
CA LEU A 120 -7.57 -6.10 8.99
C LEU A 120 -7.50 -6.80 10.34
N HIS A 121 -8.19 -7.93 10.46
CA HIS A 121 -8.17 -8.70 11.68
C HIS A 121 -6.81 -9.37 11.82
N ILE A 122 -5.98 -8.86 12.73
CA ILE A 122 -4.67 -9.41 13.02
C ILE A 122 -4.81 -10.45 14.12
N THR A 123 -4.57 -11.71 13.80
CA THR A 123 -4.55 -12.79 14.78
C THR A 123 -3.12 -13.24 15.03
N ARG A 124 -2.67 -13.22 16.28
CA ARG A 124 -1.41 -13.84 16.67
C ARG A 124 -1.58 -15.37 16.67
N GLN A 125 -0.67 -16.07 16.01
CA GLN A 125 -0.68 -17.53 15.91
C GLN A 125 0.71 -18.06 16.22
N SER A 126 0.80 -19.22 16.86
CA SER A 126 2.08 -19.92 16.98
C SER A 126 2.45 -20.53 15.64
N MET A 127 3.74 -20.56 15.29
CA MET A 127 4.20 -21.10 14.00
C MET A 127 3.70 -22.52 13.74
N ARG A 128 3.61 -23.35 14.78
CA ARG A 128 3.10 -24.73 14.69
C ARG A 128 1.59 -24.81 14.40
N ALA A 129 0.82 -23.78 14.79
CA ALA A 129 -0.62 -23.74 14.58
C ALA A 129 -1.02 -23.18 13.21
N VAL A 130 -0.15 -22.41 12.55
CA VAL A 130 -0.46 -21.73 11.28
C VAL A 130 -0.93 -22.71 10.18
N PRO A 131 -0.28 -23.86 9.90
CA PRO A 131 -0.77 -24.79 8.89
C PRO A 131 -2.21 -25.26 9.13
N ASN A 132 -2.56 -25.60 10.38
CA ASN A 132 -3.91 -26.03 10.72
C ASN A 132 -4.92 -24.89 10.58
N ARG A 133 -4.53 -23.66 10.92
CA ARG A 133 -5.38 -22.48 10.73
C ARG A 133 -5.61 -22.19 9.25
N LEU A 134 -4.59 -22.29 8.41
CA LEU A 134 -4.71 -22.12 6.96
C LEU A 134 -5.64 -23.16 6.33
N ARG A 135 -5.57 -24.43 6.77
CA ARG A 135 -6.53 -25.48 6.39
C ARG A 135 -7.96 -25.10 6.74
N ALA A 136 -8.21 -24.78 8.01
CA ALA A 136 -9.55 -24.39 8.47
C ALA A 136 -10.11 -23.16 7.74
N LEU A 137 -9.25 -22.21 7.35
CA LEU A 137 -9.67 -21.07 6.53
C LEU A 137 -10.04 -21.49 5.10
N CYS A 138 -9.24 -22.36 4.47
CA CYS A 138 -9.56 -22.91 3.15
C CYS A 138 -10.84 -23.76 3.18
N ASP A 139 -11.14 -24.42 4.30
CA ASP A 139 -12.34 -25.24 4.48
C ASP A 139 -13.64 -24.42 4.43
N VAL A 140 -13.60 -23.16 4.85
CA VAL A 140 -14.77 -22.26 4.82
C VAL A 140 -14.82 -21.34 3.60
N MET A 141 -13.84 -21.43 2.70
CA MET A 141 -13.83 -20.67 1.45
C MET A 141 -14.80 -21.28 0.42
N PRO A 142 -15.48 -20.45 -0.38
CA PRO A 142 -16.50 -20.90 -1.32
C PRO A 142 -15.89 -21.41 -2.64
N PHE A 143 -15.16 -22.53 -2.58
CA PHE A 143 -14.69 -23.23 -3.79
C PHE A 143 -15.82 -24.06 -4.40
N GLU A 144 -16.01 -24.00 -5.72
CA GLU A 144 -16.98 -24.81 -6.45
C GLU A 144 -16.52 -26.27 -6.55
N LEU A 145 -15.23 -26.48 -6.84
CA LEU A 145 -14.63 -27.80 -7.01
C LEU A 145 -13.68 -28.16 -5.87
N GLN A 146 -13.76 -29.40 -5.39
CA GLN A 146 -12.87 -29.91 -4.34
C GLN A 146 -11.40 -29.97 -4.78
N GLU A 147 -11.15 -30.20 -6.08
CA GLU A 147 -9.80 -30.20 -6.66
C GLU A 147 -9.14 -28.82 -6.60
N GLU A 148 -9.89 -27.75 -6.90
CA GLU A 148 -9.41 -26.37 -6.79
C GLU A 148 -9.05 -26.02 -5.35
N ARG A 149 -9.91 -26.36 -4.40
CA ARG A 149 -9.65 -26.19 -2.96
C ARG A 149 -8.36 -26.91 -2.54
N THR A 150 -8.18 -28.14 -3.00
CA THR A 150 -7.00 -28.97 -2.67
C THR A 150 -5.73 -28.33 -3.23
N THR A 151 -5.78 -27.88 -4.48
CA THR A 151 -4.65 -27.21 -5.14
C THR A 151 -4.33 -25.88 -4.50
N PHE A 152 -5.35 -25.07 -4.18
CA PHE A 152 -5.21 -23.81 -3.48
C PHE A 152 -4.57 -23.99 -2.11
N LEU A 153 -5.04 -24.96 -1.32
CA LEU A 153 -4.48 -25.28 -0.02
C LEU A 153 -3.01 -25.73 -0.14
N ALA A 154 -2.68 -26.54 -1.14
CA ALA A 154 -1.29 -26.95 -1.40
C ALA A 154 -0.39 -25.73 -1.69
N THR A 155 -0.86 -24.80 -2.52
CA THR A 155 -0.15 -23.53 -2.80
C THR A 155 0.04 -22.71 -1.52
N VAL A 156 -1.00 -22.53 -0.72
CA VAL A 156 -0.95 -21.78 0.54
C VAL A 156 0.06 -22.39 1.53
N LEU A 157 0.08 -23.72 1.66
CA LEU A 157 1.02 -24.42 2.53
C LEU A 157 2.47 -24.37 1.99
N SER A 158 2.64 -24.41 0.67
CA SER A 158 3.93 -24.20 0.01
C SER A 158 4.46 -22.79 0.31
N ILE A 159 3.64 -21.76 0.18
CA ILE A 159 4.00 -20.38 0.54
C ILE A 159 4.33 -20.26 2.03
N TRP A 160 3.56 -20.89 2.92
CA TRP A 160 3.90 -20.92 4.34
C TRP A 160 5.29 -21.54 4.59
N SER A 161 5.64 -22.63 3.89
CA SER A 161 6.97 -23.23 3.98
C SER A 161 8.07 -22.27 3.53
N VAL A 162 7.81 -21.43 2.51
CA VAL A 162 8.75 -20.39 2.07
C VAL A 162 8.91 -19.34 3.17
N ILE A 163 7.80 -18.83 3.73
CA ILE A 163 7.80 -17.78 4.76
C ILE A 163 8.64 -18.18 5.98
N ILE A 164 8.58 -19.44 6.42
CA ILE A 164 9.37 -19.92 7.57
C ILE A 164 10.83 -20.26 7.23
N SER A 165 11.21 -20.23 5.95
CA SER A 165 12.53 -20.62 5.46
C SER A 165 13.38 -19.44 4.96
N VAL A 166 12.84 -18.22 5.04
CA VAL A 166 13.50 -16.96 4.69
C VAL A 166 13.85 -16.17 5.95
N ASP A 167 14.94 -15.40 5.90
CA ASP A 167 15.45 -14.68 7.07
C ASP A 167 14.78 -13.32 7.28
N GLY A 168 14.16 -12.75 6.24
CA GLY A 168 13.52 -11.44 6.27
C GLY A 168 12.00 -11.45 6.17
N GLY A 169 11.40 -10.28 6.34
CA GLY A 169 9.97 -10.09 6.18
C GLY A 169 9.53 -10.23 4.71
N CYS A 170 8.43 -10.93 4.47
CA CYS A 170 7.81 -11.01 3.16
C CYS A 170 6.28 -11.02 3.25
N GLY A 171 5.63 -10.49 2.21
CA GLY A 171 4.18 -10.46 2.08
C GLY A 171 3.72 -11.24 0.85
N PHE A 172 2.71 -12.09 1.01
CA PHE A 172 2.08 -12.82 -0.08
C PHE A 172 0.58 -12.54 -0.11
N VAL A 173 0.04 -12.41 -1.33
CA VAL A 173 -1.40 -12.43 -1.59
C VAL A 173 -1.68 -13.65 -2.45
N VAL A 174 -2.40 -14.62 -1.89
CA VAL A 174 -2.76 -15.86 -2.57
C VAL A 174 -4.26 -15.82 -2.86
N ALA A 175 -4.63 -15.86 -4.13
CA ALA A 175 -6.02 -15.88 -4.57
C ALA A 175 -6.13 -16.60 -5.94
N PRO A 176 -7.30 -17.11 -6.33
CA PRO A 176 -7.53 -17.54 -7.70
C PRO A 176 -7.31 -16.39 -8.69
N ASN A 177 -6.77 -16.66 -9.89
CA ASN A 177 -6.48 -15.64 -10.90
C ASN A 177 -7.69 -14.72 -11.22
N GLU A 178 -8.89 -15.27 -11.29
CA GLU A 178 -10.14 -14.52 -11.52
C GLU A 178 -10.43 -13.47 -10.44
N VAL A 179 -10.00 -13.69 -9.19
CA VAL A 179 -10.14 -12.72 -8.09
C VAL A 179 -9.23 -11.51 -8.32
N PHE A 180 -8.00 -11.74 -8.81
CA PHE A 180 -7.11 -10.64 -9.20
C PHE A 180 -7.67 -9.85 -10.38
N MET A 181 -8.26 -10.52 -11.37
CA MET A 181 -8.92 -9.86 -12.51
C MET A 181 -10.14 -9.05 -12.05
N SER A 182 -10.96 -9.60 -11.16
CA SER A 182 -12.09 -8.91 -10.54
C SER A 182 -11.65 -7.68 -9.75
N ALA A 183 -10.55 -7.78 -8.98
CA ALA A 183 -9.97 -6.65 -8.27
C ALA A 183 -9.47 -5.56 -9.24
N ALA A 184 -8.79 -5.95 -10.32
CA ALA A 184 -8.35 -5.02 -11.36
C ALA A 184 -9.53 -4.30 -12.04
N ASN A 185 -10.63 -5.01 -12.32
CA ASN A 185 -11.86 -4.42 -12.86
C ASN A 185 -12.52 -3.41 -11.89
N ARG A 186 -12.26 -3.55 -10.58
CA ARG A 186 -12.67 -2.60 -9.53
C ARG A 186 -11.62 -1.51 -9.28
N ARG A 187 -10.72 -1.30 -10.24
CA ARG A 187 -9.67 -0.27 -10.20
C ARG A 187 -8.62 -0.46 -9.09
N VAL A 188 -8.44 -1.68 -8.57
CA VAL A 188 -7.28 -2.01 -7.72
C VAL A 188 -6.07 -2.17 -8.62
N ASP A 189 -5.04 -1.35 -8.42
CA ASP A 189 -3.80 -1.45 -9.21
C ASP A 189 -2.71 -2.18 -8.42
N PHE A 190 -2.11 -3.17 -9.08
CA PHE A 190 -0.98 -3.92 -8.55
C PHE A 190 0.28 -3.46 -9.27
N GLN A 191 0.97 -2.47 -8.69
CA GLN A 191 2.10 -1.79 -9.30
C GLN A 191 3.40 -2.48 -8.93
N VAL A 192 4.10 -3.00 -9.94
CA VAL A 192 5.42 -3.62 -9.77
C VAL A 192 6.47 -2.53 -9.63
N VAL A 193 7.18 -2.50 -8.50
CA VAL A 193 8.09 -1.41 -8.14
C VAL A 193 9.53 -1.61 -8.64
N ASP A 194 9.92 -2.84 -8.95
CA ASP A 194 11.29 -3.20 -9.33
C ASP A 194 11.53 -3.18 -10.85
N ARG A 195 10.88 -2.24 -11.55
CA ARG A 195 11.00 -2.06 -13.01
C ARG A 195 12.25 -1.27 -13.39
N SER A 196 12.83 -1.60 -14.53
CA SER A 196 13.93 -0.86 -15.15
C SER A 196 13.94 -1.06 -16.67
N PRO A 197 14.74 -0.31 -17.45
CA PRO A 197 14.89 -0.59 -18.88
C PRO A 197 15.33 -2.04 -19.19
N LYS A 198 16.19 -2.63 -18.33
CA LYS A 198 16.60 -4.03 -18.43
C LYS A 198 15.48 -5.00 -18.02
N PHE A 199 14.66 -4.60 -17.04
CA PHE A 199 13.56 -5.41 -16.52
C PHE A 199 12.21 -4.68 -16.65
N PRO A 200 11.63 -4.59 -17.86
CA PRO A 200 10.43 -3.78 -18.10
C PRO A 200 9.20 -4.27 -17.34
N LYS A 201 9.14 -5.56 -16.99
CA LYS A 201 8.05 -6.16 -16.21
C LYS A 201 8.37 -6.27 -14.71
N GLY A 202 9.51 -5.77 -14.27
CA GLY A 202 10.04 -6.00 -12.93
C GLY A 202 11.04 -7.16 -12.89
N TYR A 203 12.06 -7.03 -12.06
CA TYR A 203 13.13 -8.03 -11.94
C TYR A 203 12.59 -9.35 -11.36
N MET A 204 12.04 -9.34 -10.14
CA MET A 204 11.54 -10.53 -9.46
C MET A 204 10.39 -11.17 -10.22
N THR A 205 9.55 -10.33 -10.81
CA THR A 205 8.52 -10.77 -11.74
C THR A 205 9.19 -11.57 -12.86
N GLN A 206 10.17 -11.04 -13.59
CA GLN A 206 10.78 -11.80 -14.68
C GLN A 206 11.56 -13.03 -14.23
N ARG A 207 12.32 -12.95 -13.13
CA ARG A 207 13.10 -14.04 -12.55
C ARG A 207 12.23 -15.25 -12.21
N LEU A 208 11.09 -15.02 -11.56
CA LEU A 208 10.16 -16.08 -11.16
C LEU A 208 9.11 -16.40 -12.23
N ARG A 209 9.38 -16.11 -13.51
CA ARG A 209 8.46 -16.47 -14.59
C ARG A 209 8.40 -17.98 -14.76
N ASN A 210 7.20 -18.55 -14.72
CA ASN A 210 6.94 -19.99 -14.83
C ASN A 210 7.54 -20.85 -13.69
N VAL A 211 8.03 -20.21 -12.63
CA VAL A 211 8.53 -20.89 -11.44
C VAL A 211 7.34 -21.16 -10.51
N ARG A 212 7.21 -22.41 -10.03
CA ARG A 212 6.20 -22.79 -9.04
C ARG A 212 6.68 -22.50 -7.63
N THR A 213 5.76 -22.18 -6.72
CA THR A 213 6.06 -21.83 -5.33
C THR A 213 6.67 -22.98 -4.53
N ASP A 214 6.45 -24.22 -4.96
CA ASP A 214 6.99 -25.44 -4.36
C ASP A 214 8.40 -25.81 -4.85
N SER A 215 8.99 -25.00 -5.74
CA SER A 215 10.32 -25.26 -6.29
C SER A 215 11.44 -24.60 -5.48
N ASP A 216 12.61 -25.24 -5.46
CA ASP A 216 13.82 -24.70 -4.84
C ASP A 216 14.23 -23.34 -5.44
N GLN A 217 14.01 -23.17 -6.75
CA GLN A 217 14.27 -21.91 -7.45
C GLN A 217 13.44 -20.75 -6.89
N PHE A 218 12.18 -21.02 -6.49
CA PHE A 218 11.33 -20.02 -5.87
C PHE A 218 11.85 -19.65 -4.49
N LEU A 219 12.18 -20.65 -3.67
CA LEU A 219 12.70 -20.44 -2.33
C LEU A 219 14.01 -19.64 -2.35
N GLU A 220 14.93 -19.97 -3.25
CA GLU A 220 16.21 -19.28 -3.36
C GLU A 220 16.04 -17.80 -3.76
N ALA A 221 15.20 -17.53 -4.76
CA ALA A 221 14.89 -16.15 -5.14
C ALA A 221 14.23 -15.37 -4.00
N MET A 222 13.38 -16.02 -3.20
CA MET A 222 12.75 -15.38 -2.04
C MET A 222 13.74 -15.13 -0.89
N ARG A 223 14.68 -16.04 -0.63
CA ARG A 223 15.77 -15.79 0.33
C ARG A 223 16.54 -14.55 -0.06
N GLU A 224 17.01 -14.48 -1.30
CA GLU A 224 17.74 -13.30 -1.80
C GLU A 224 16.92 -12.01 -1.73
N PHE A 225 15.63 -12.07 -2.09
CA PHE A 225 14.73 -10.91 -2.04
C PHE A 225 14.53 -10.38 -0.62
N THR A 226 14.42 -11.28 0.36
CA THR A 226 14.16 -10.92 1.77
C THR A 226 15.40 -10.54 2.55
N LEU A 227 16.61 -10.76 2.02
CA LEU A 227 17.84 -10.33 2.67
C LEU A 227 17.82 -8.82 2.89
N HIS A 228 17.83 -8.39 4.15
CA HIS A 228 17.70 -6.98 4.49
C HIS A 228 18.95 -6.19 4.07
N SER A 229 18.73 -4.95 3.68
CA SER A 229 19.75 -3.95 3.36
C SER A 229 19.28 -2.62 3.92
N GLU A 230 20.19 -1.70 4.24
CA GLU A 230 19.84 -0.41 4.88
C GLU A 230 18.76 0.40 4.15
N ASN A 231 18.58 0.18 2.83
CA ASN A 231 17.64 0.91 1.99
C ASN A 231 16.59 0.00 1.28
N ASP A 232 16.47 -1.26 1.69
CA ASP A 232 15.61 -2.27 1.05
C ASP A 232 15.75 -2.34 -0.49
N ARG A 233 16.99 -2.26 -0.99
CA ARG A 233 17.32 -2.41 -2.42
C ARG A 233 18.25 -3.59 -2.67
N TRP A 234 18.35 -3.99 -3.92
CA TRP A 234 19.35 -4.97 -4.33
C TRP A 234 20.77 -4.38 -4.20
N PRO A 235 21.74 -5.16 -3.67
CA PRO A 235 23.08 -4.68 -3.41
C PRO A 235 23.85 -4.32 -4.69
N GLU A 236 24.97 -3.63 -4.54
CA GLU A 236 25.90 -3.36 -5.63
C GLU A 236 26.45 -4.67 -6.23
N GLY A 237 26.67 -4.69 -7.54
CA GLY A 237 27.11 -5.89 -8.27
C GLY A 237 26.02 -6.92 -8.58
N HIS A 238 24.85 -6.83 -7.94
CA HIS A 238 23.70 -7.67 -8.29
C HIS A 238 23.10 -7.28 -9.65
N GLU A 239 22.55 -8.23 -10.40
CA GLU A 239 22.01 -7.96 -11.74
C GLU A 239 20.82 -6.97 -11.77
N ALA A 240 20.18 -6.82 -10.60
CA ALA A 240 19.06 -5.93 -10.30
C ALA A 240 19.46 -4.78 -9.36
N SER A 241 20.76 -4.47 -9.25
CA SER A 241 21.32 -3.48 -8.34
C SER A 241 20.52 -2.17 -8.30
N ASN A 242 20.35 -1.62 -7.09
CA ASN A 242 19.58 -0.42 -6.79
C ASN A 242 18.06 -0.49 -7.06
N LEU A 243 17.52 -1.59 -7.59
CA LEU A 243 16.06 -1.74 -7.67
C LEU A 243 15.46 -2.03 -6.28
N PRO A 244 14.25 -1.55 -5.98
CA PRO A 244 13.59 -1.78 -4.70
C PRO A 244 13.22 -3.25 -4.48
N LYS A 245 13.24 -3.69 -3.21
CA LYS A 245 12.83 -5.01 -2.73
C LYS A 245 11.60 -4.91 -1.82
N ASP A 246 10.59 -4.17 -2.27
CA ASP A 246 9.40 -3.87 -1.47
C ASP A 246 8.13 -4.41 -2.14
N GLY A 247 7.10 -4.65 -1.34
CA GLY A 247 5.77 -5.03 -1.77
C GLY A 247 5.43 -6.53 -1.65
N PHE A 248 4.24 -6.86 -2.13
CA PHE A 248 3.67 -8.21 -2.07
C PHE A 248 4.07 -9.05 -3.28
N THR A 249 4.15 -10.36 -3.05
CA THR A 249 4.12 -11.36 -4.13
C THR A 249 2.70 -11.88 -4.31
N LEU A 250 2.14 -11.66 -5.50
CA LEU A 250 0.83 -12.14 -5.88
C LEU A 250 0.95 -13.53 -6.49
N VAL A 251 0.24 -14.50 -5.92
CA VAL A 251 0.31 -15.91 -6.32
C VAL A 251 -1.07 -16.36 -6.75
N ASP A 252 -1.16 -16.94 -7.93
CA ASP A 252 -2.34 -17.66 -8.36
C ASP A 252 -2.45 -18.97 -7.59
N GLY A 253 -3.43 -19.05 -6.72
CA GLY A 253 -3.65 -20.19 -5.82
C GLY A 253 -3.89 -21.50 -6.57
N ASN A 254 -4.47 -21.45 -7.78
CA ASN A 254 -4.82 -22.64 -8.54
C ASN A 254 -3.66 -23.22 -9.34
N SER A 255 -2.64 -22.41 -9.68
CA SER A 255 -1.45 -22.90 -10.40
C SER A 255 -0.19 -22.97 -9.55
N GLY A 256 -0.19 -22.34 -8.38
CA GLY A 256 1.00 -22.20 -7.53
C GLY A 256 2.08 -21.36 -8.21
N ARG A 257 1.70 -20.42 -9.09
CA ARG A 257 2.64 -19.56 -9.82
C ARG A 257 2.42 -18.10 -9.47
N ARG A 258 3.51 -17.33 -9.48
CA ARG A 258 3.44 -15.89 -9.26
C ARG A 258 2.84 -15.15 -10.46
N LEU A 259 1.94 -14.22 -10.19
CA LEU A 259 1.39 -13.28 -11.18
C LEU A 259 2.26 -12.03 -11.28
N LYS A 260 2.60 -11.44 -10.12
CA LYS A 260 3.49 -10.28 -9.97
C LYS A 260 4.28 -10.43 -8.67
N CYS A 261 5.50 -9.92 -8.63
CA CYS A 261 6.33 -9.82 -7.43
C CYS A 261 6.69 -8.36 -7.18
N ALA A 262 7.17 -8.05 -5.97
CA ALA A 262 7.53 -6.68 -5.57
C ALA A 262 6.43 -5.68 -5.95
N SER A 263 5.19 -5.96 -5.54
CA SER A 263 4.01 -5.21 -5.98
C SER A 263 3.35 -4.44 -4.85
N ARG A 264 3.11 -3.14 -5.05
CA ARG A 264 2.27 -2.31 -4.20
C ARG A 264 0.82 -2.42 -4.64
N ILE A 265 -0.10 -2.35 -3.68
CA ILE A 265 -1.55 -2.31 -3.93
C ILE A 265 -1.99 -0.87 -3.79
N VAL A 266 -2.45 -0.27 -4.89
CA VAL A 266 -2.86 1.14 -5.00
C VAL A 266 -4.36 1.21 -5.27
#